data_AF-A0A2E0RAL4-F1
#
_entry.id   AF-A0A2E0RAL4-F1
#
_cell.length_a   1.000
_cell.length_b   1.000
_cell.length_c   1.000
_cell.angle_alpha   90.00
_cell.angle_beta   90.00
_cell.angle_gamma   90.00
#
_symmetry.space_group_name_H-M   'P 1'
#
loop_
_entity.id
_entity.type
_entity.pdbx_description
1 polymer ?
#
loop_
_entity_poly.entity_id
_entity_poly.type
_entity_poly.pdbx_seq_one_letter_code
_entity_poly.pdbx_strand_id
1 'polypeptide(L)'
;MLKHVFAIALVISLTFACSGEETSDPLAFCKDFITVAAPDSPLNTFDFNNAESVEKAIMDLKVLSTDPPEAIAQNTNQVVDLYKSILEALVASAPDDRPMILLEFQDEINESIGSIESLENYGETVCGIDFDEESPLPTSEIPLDLNN
;
A
#
# COMPACT_ATOMS: atom_id res chain seq x y z
N MET A 1 -41.67 59.62 -18.11
CA MET A 1 -41.91 58.97 -16.80
C MET A 1 -42.19 57.50 -17.07
N LEU A 2 -41.17 56.64 -16.97
CA LEU A 2 -41.24 55.23 -17.32
C LEU A 2 -41.68 54.43 -16.07
N LYS A 3 -42.88 53.83 -16.14
CA LYS A 3 -43.46 52.99 -15.09
C LYS A 3 -42.73 51.64 -15.02
N HIS A 4 -42.55 51.17 -13.79
CA HIS A 4 -41.73 50.04 -13.39
C HIS A 4 -42.17 48.70 -13.99
N VAL A 5 -41.21 47.96 -14.55
CA VAL A 5 -41.30 46.51 -14.76
C VAL A 5 -40.58 45.87 -13.58
N PHE A 6 -41.33 45.26 -12.67
CA PHE A 6 -40.79 44.40 -11.61
C PHE A 6 -40.28 43.11 -12.27
N ALA A 7 -38.97 43.01 -12.49
CA ALA A 7 -38.32 41.76 -12.80
C ALA A 7 -38.04 41.03 -11.48
N ILE A 8 -38.80 39.96 -11.22
CA ILE A 8 -38.50 39.02 -10.14
C ILE A 8 -37.25 38.25 -10.58
N ALA A 9 -36.08 38.67 -10.08
CA ALA A 9 -34.85 37.91 -10.19
C ALA A 9 -34.96 36.72 -9.23
N LEU A 10 -35.43 35.59 -9.74
CA LEU A 10 -35.36 34.31 -9.04
C LEU A 10 -33.89 33.87 -9.05
N VAL A 11 -33.13 34.32 -8.04
CA VAL A 11 -31.79 33.81 -7.79
C VAL A 11 -31.96 32.39 -7.26
N ILE A 12 -31.89 31.41 -8.14
CA ILE A 12 -31.72 30.01 -7.78
C ILE A 12 -30.31 29.91 -7.20
N SER A 13 -30.21 30.10 -5.89
CA SER A 13 -29.01 29.75 -5.13
C SER A 13 -28.87 28.23 -5.19
N LEU A 14 -28.16 27.74 -6.21
CA LEU A 14 -27.56 26.42 -6.20
C LEU A 14 -26.58 26.40 -5.03
N THR A 15 -27.07 26.00 -3.85
CA THR A 15 -26.21 25.50 -2.80
C THR A 15 -25.60 24.22 -3.35
N PHE A 16 -24.47 24.34 -4.03
CA PHE A 16 -23.52 23.24 -4.12
C PHE A 16 -23.19 22.90 -2.68
N ALA A 17 -23.88 21.89 -2.16
CA ALA A 17 -23.36 21.14 -1.06
C ALA A 17 -22.04 20.57 -1.58
N CYS A 18 -20.93 21.24 -1.24
CA CYS A 18 -19.65 20.57 -1.10
C CYS A 18 -19.88 19.52 -0.01
N SER A 19 -20.43 18.39 -0.45
CA SER A 19 -20.26 17.11 0.22
C SER A 19 -18.78 17.05 0.56
N GLY A 20 -18.46 17.13 1.84
CA GLY A 20 -17.13 16.85 2.34
C GLY A 20 -16.91 15.37 2.09
N GLU A 21 -16.55 15.04 0.86
CA GLU A 21 -15.86 13.82 0.52
C GLU A 21 -14.52 13.99 1.23
N GLU A 22 -14.25 13.16 2.24
CA GLU A 22 -12.90 13.05 2.78
C GLU A 22 -12.05 12.48 1.65
N THR A 23 -11.58 13.38 0.79
CA THR A 23 -10.67 13.05 -0.27
C THR A 23 -9.37 12.69 0.43
N SER A 24 -9.03 11.40 0.46
CA SER A 24 -7.72 10.90 0.86
C SER A 24 -6.63 11.85 0.36
N ASP A 25 -5.68 12.27 1.20
CA ASP A 25 -4.62 13.19 0.78
C ASP A 25 -3.52 12.42 0.01
N PRO A 26 -3.43 12.55 -1.33
CA PRO A 26 -2.46 11.77 -2.10
C PRO A 26 -1.02 12.14 -1.77
N LEU A 27 -0.78 13.37 -1.30
CA LEU A 27 0.56 13.80 -0.88
C LEU A 27 0.95 13.19 0.46
N ALA A 28 -0.02 13.03 1.38
CA ALA A 28 0.21 12.33 2.64
C ALA A 28 0.53 10.85 2.37
N PHE A 29 -0.29 10.19 1.55
CA PHE A 29 -0.05 8.82 1.13
C PHE A 29 1.33 8.64 0.49
N CYS A 30 1.74 9.51 -0.46
CA CYS A 30 3.05 9.38 -1.08
C CYS A 30 4.21 9.56 -0.09
N LYS A 31 4.10 10.42 0.93
CA LYS A 31 5.12 10.55 1.97
C LYS A 31 5.27 9.26 2.78
N ASP A 32 4.14 8.67 3.13
CA ASP A 32 4.11 7.40 3.83
C ASP A 32 4.67 6.28 2.96
N PHE A 33 4.30 6.23 1.68
CA PHE A 33 4.80 5.23 0.74
C PHE A 33 6.31 5.34 0.52
N ILE A 34 6.84 6.55 0.33
CA ILE A 34 8.30 6.78 0.25
C ILE A 34 9.00 6.30 1.54
N THR A 35 8.41 6.57 2.70
CA THR A 35 8.99 6.16 4.00
C THR A 35 9.01 4.65 4.14
N VAL A 36 7.92 3.97 3.77
CA VAL A 36 7.79 2.51 3.83
C VAL A 36 8.68 1.82 2.79
N ALA A 37 8.82 2.41 1.60
CA ALA A 37 9.68 1.89 0.54
C ALA A 37 11.17 2.20 0.74
N ALA A 38 11.55 3.02 1.73
CA ALA A 38 12.94 3.40 1.96
C ALA A 38 13.81 2.18 2.27
N PRO A 39 15.08 2.12 1.82
CA PRO A 39 15.97 0.96 2.03
C PRO A 39 16.19 0.57 3.50
N ASP A 40 16.07 1.53 4.42
CA ASP A 40 16.24 1.35 5.85
C ASP A 40 14.90 1.21 6.62
N SER A 41 13.77 1.14 5.91
CA SER A 41 12.46 0.93 6.52
C SER A 41 12.38 -0.44 7.21
N PRO A 42 11.56 -0.58 8.25
CA PRO A 42 11.27 -1.89 8.84
C PRO A 42 10.84 -2.94 7.81
N LEU A 43 10.02 -2.57 6.81
CA LEU A 43 9.57 -3.49 5.77
C LEU A 43 10.72 -4.04 4.90
N ASN A 44 11.81 -3.29 4.72
CA ASN A 44 12.98 -3.72 3.94
C ASN A 44 14.12 -4.32 4.78
N THR A 45 14.07 -4.21 6.11
CA THR A 45 15.18 -4.59 7.00
C THR A 45 14.82 -5.57 8.12
N PHE A 46 13.61 -6.13 8.10
CA PHE A 46 13.15 -7.00 9.19
C PHE A 46 13.91 -8.33 9.27
N ASP A 47 13.97 -8.88 10.49
CA ASP A 47 14.48 -10.23 10.77
C ASP A 47 13.33 -11.16 11.18
N PHE A 48 13.10 -12.22 10.42
CA PHE A 48 12.08 -13.25 10.71
C PHE A 48 12.27 -13.96 12.06
N ASN A 49 13.47 -13.95 12.62
CA ASN A 49 13.75 -14.53 13.93
C ASN A 49 13.51 -13.54 15.08
N ASN A 50 13.12 -12.30 14.77
CA ASN A 50 12.79 -11.27 15.72
C ASN A 50 11.35 -10.79 15.52
N ALA A 51 10.43 -11.28 16.36
CA ALA A 51 9.01 -10.95 16.30
C ALA A 51 8.72 -9.43 16.41
N GLU A 52 9.51 -8.68 17.18
CA GLU A 52 9.35 -7.21 17.25
C GLU A 52 9.72 -6.55 15.92
N SER A 53 10.73 -7.08 15.23
CA SER A 53 11.13 -6.59 13.91
C SER A 53 10.05 -6.85 12.87
N VAL A 54 9.42 -8.03 12.88
CA VAL A 54 8.31 -8.37 11.98
C VAL A 54 7.09 -7.50 12.27
N GLU A 55 6.75 -7.25 13.54
CA GLU A 55 5.62 -6.35 13.88
C GLU A 55 5.86 -4.94 13.34
N LYS A 56 7.10 -4.43 13.35
CA LYS A 56 7.42 -3.12 12.74
C LYS A 56 7.21 -3.13 11.23
N ALA A 57 7.61 -4.18 10.52
CA ALA A 57 7.32 -4.33 9.09
C ALA A 57 5.80 -4.40 8.81
N ILE A 58 5.03 -5.08 9.65
CA ILE A 58 3.57 -5.11 9.55
C ILE A 58 2.96 -3.72 9.82
N MET A 59 3.54 -2.93 10.73
CA MET A 59 3.10 -1.54 10.95
C MET A 59 3.33 -0.66 9.73
N ASP A 60 4.46 -0.82 9.03
CA ASP A 60 4.70 -0.11 7.76
C ASP A 60 3.61 -0.43 6.73
N LEU A 61 3.24 -1.70 6.58
CA LEU A 61 2.14 -2.10 5.68
C LEU A 61 0.79 -1.47 6.10
N LYS A 62 0.48 -1.44 7.40
CA LYS A 62 -0.75 -0.83 7.93
C LYS A 62 -0.83 0.68 7.68
N VAL A 63 0.30 1.37 7.65
CA VAL A 63 0.33 2.80 7.30
C VAL A 63 -0.21 3.00 5.88
N LEU A 64 0.20 2.16 4.92
CA LEU A 64 -0.26 2.27 3.53
C LEU A 64 -1.77 2.02 3.35
N SER A 65 -2.38 1.19 4.19
CA SER A 65 -3.82 0.89 4.11
C SER A 65 -4.72 1.84 4.93
N THR A 66 -4.15 2.83 5.63
CA THR A 66 -4.93 3.71 6.51
C THR A 66 -5.86 4.65 5.73
N ASP A 67 -5.34 5.32 4.70
CA ASP A 67 -6.11 6.24 3.85
C ASP A 67 -5.51 6.32 2.42
N PRO A 68 -5.51 5.20 1.67
CA PRO A 68 -4.97 5.19 0.33
C PRO A 68 -5.86 5.98 -0.65
N PRO A 69 -5.27 6.65 -1.66
CA PRO A 69 -6.01 7.29 -2.73
C PRO A 69 -7.04 6.37 -3.39
N GLU A 70 -8.26 6.86 -3.59
CA GLU A 70 -9.39 6.05 -4.12
C GLU A 70 -9.00 5.23 -5.37
N ALA A 71 -8.22 5.84 -6.27
CA ALA A 71 -7.75 5.21 -7.50
C ALA A 71 -6.89 3.94 -7.29
N ILE A 72 -6.27 3.78 -6.13
CA ILE A 72 -5.42 2.64 -5.78
C ILE A 72 -5.84 1.95 -4.48
N ALA A 73 -6.92 2.38 -3.82
CA ALA A 73 -7.30 1.91 -2.50
C ALA A 73 -7.52 0.39 -2.45
N GLN A 74 -8.23 -0.17 -3.44
CA GLN A 74 -8.44 -1.60 -3.55
C GLN A 74 -7.11 -2.36 -3.71
N ASN A 75 -6.27 -1.91 -4.63
CA ASN A 75 -4.99 -2.56 -4.93
C ASN A 75 -4.05 -2.50 -3.72
N THR A 76 -3.99 -1.34 -3.05
CA THR A 76 -3.18 -1.13 -1.86
C THR A 76 -3.60 -2.07 -0.74
N ASN A 77 -4.90 -2.15 -0.45
CA ASN A 77 -5.40 -3.03 0.60
C ASN A 77 -5.14 -4.50 0.30
N GLN A 78 -5.32 -4.94 -0.97
CA GLN A 78 -5.01 -6.31 -1.36
C GLN A 78 -3.53 -6.65 -1.18
N VAL A 79 -2.62 -5.76 -1.59
CA VAL A 79 -1.17 -5.96 -1.40
C VAL A 79 -0.81 -5.98 0.09
N VAL A 80 -1.32 -5.02 0.86
CA VAL A 80 -1.09 -4.96 2.31
C VAL A 80 -1.56 -6.23 3.02
N ASP A 81 -2.76 -6.70 2.71
CA ASP A 81 -3.32 -7.92 3.32
C ASP A 81 -2.52 -9.17 2.94
N LEU A 82 -2.09 -9.29 1.68
CA LEU A 82 -1.23 -10.39 1.21
C LEU A 82 0.11 -10.40 1.96
N TYR A 83 0.85 -9.29 1.92
CA TYR A 83 2.19 -9.22 2.52
C TYR A 83 2.12 -9.40 4.05
N LYS A 84 1.09 -8.85 4.68
CA LYS A 84 0.85 -9.06 6.11
C LYS A 84 0.60 -10.54 6.42
N SER A 85 -0.24 -11.21 5.64
CA SER A 85 -0.55 -12.65 5.83
C SER A 85 0.69 -13.52 5.66
N ILE A 86 1.54 -13.21 4.67
CA ILE A 86 2.82 -13.88 4.48
C ILE A 86 3.72 -13.68 5.71
N LEU A 87 3.93 -12.44 6.16
CA LEU A 87 4.78 -12.15 7.31
C LEU A 87 4.29 -12.84 8.59
N GLU A 88 2.97 -12.81 8.85
CA GLU A 88 2.34 -13.48 9.99
C GLU A 88 2.51 -15.00 9.94
N ALA A 89 2.40 -15.62 8.76
CA ALA A 89 2.61 -17.06 8.60
C ALA A 89 4.08 -17.46 8.76
N LEU A 90 5.01 -16.66 8.24
CA LEU A 90 6.45 -16.94 8.32
C LEU A 90 7.02 -16.75 9.72
N VAL A 91 6.51 -15.79 10.50
CA VAL A 91 6.92 -15.62 11.90
C VAL A 91 6.32 -16.70 12.82
N ALA A 92 5.14 -17.24 12.47
CA ALA A 92 4.50 -18.31 13.23
C ALA A 92 5.07 -19.71 12.95
N SER A 93 5.82 -19.88 11.85
CA SER A 93 6.39 -21.16 11.41
C SER A 93 7.83 -21.35 11.92
N ALA A 94 8.25 -22.62 11.99
CA ALA A 94 9.66 -22.95 12.23
C ALA A 94 10.51 -22.53 11.02
N PRO A 95 11.78 -22.12 11.21
CA PRO A 95 12.65 -21.70 10.11
C PRO A 95 12.72 -22.68 8.94
N ASP A 96 12.73 -23.99 9.23
CA ASP A 96 12.81 -25.06 8.23
C ASP A 96 11.52 -25.21 7.40
N ASP A 97 10.38 -24.76 7.92
CA ASP A 97 9.07 -24.85 7.25
C ASP A 97 8.76 -23.62 6.38
N ARG A 98 9.47 -22.50 6.58
CA ARG A 98 9.23 -21.23 5.88
C ARG A 98 9.21 -21.34 4.35
N PRO A 99 10.10 -22.12 3.69
CA PRO A 99 10.01 -22.30 2.24
C PRO A 99 8.68 -22.94 1.81
N MET A 100 8.17 -23.91 2.57
CA MET A 100 6.87 -24.53 2.29
C MET A 100 5.73 -23.53 2.47
N ILE A 101 5.75 -22.76 3.56
CA ILE A 101 4.76 -21.69 3.79
C ILE A 101 4.75 -20.69 2.62
N LEU A 102 5.91 -20.26 2.13
CA LEU A 102 5.99 -19.38 0.95
C LEU A 102 5.37 -20.00 -0.31
N LEU A 103 5.49 -21.32 -0.50
CA LEU A 103 4.85 -22.03 -1.61
C LEU A 103 3.32 -22.04 -1.47
N GLU A 104 2.78 -22.07 -0.26
CA GLU A 104 1.33 -22.02 -0.02
C GLU A 104 0.73 -20.67 -0.47
N PHE A 105 1.51 -19.58 -0.41
CA PHE A 105 1.09 -18.25 -0.85
C PHE A 105 1.27 -17.99 -2.35
N GLN A 106 1.82 -18.92 -3.14
CA GLN A 106 2.09 -18.66 -4.56
C GLN A 106 0.85 -18.29 -5.36
N ASP A 107 -0.27 -18.98 -5.11
CA ASP A 107 -1.52 -18.69 -5.82
C ASP A 107 -2.05 -17.29 -5.46
N GLU A 108 -1.99 -16.91 -4.19
CA GLU A 108 -2.43 -15.59 -3.71
C GLU A 108 -1.53 -14.46 -4.24
N ILE A 109 -0.22 -14.71 -4.36
CA ILE A 109 0.73 -13.81 -5.01
C ILE A 109 0.34 -13.66 -6.49
N ASN A 110 0.12 -14.77 -7.20
CA ASN A 110 -0.24 -14.77 -8.61
C ASN A 110 -1.55 -14.02 -8.88
N GLU A 111 -2.56 -14.21 -8.03
CA GLU A 111 -3.83 -13.50 -8.10
C GLU A 111 -3.69 -12.00 -7.81
N SER A 112 -2.67 -11.61 -7.04
CA SER A 112 -2.42 -10.23 -6.63
C SER A 112 -1.39 -9.50 -7.50
N ILE A 113 -0.77 -10.15 -8.49
CA ILE A 113 0.24 -9.54 -9.38
C ILE A 113 -0.24 -8.19 -9.94
N GLY A 114 -1.47 -8.14 -10.48
CA GLY A 114 -1.99 -6.89 -11.05
C GLY A 114 -2.15 -5.76 -10.03
N SER A 115 -2.44 -6.09 -8.77
CA SER A 115 -2.55 -5.13 -7.67
C SER A 115 -1.17 -4.67 -7.20
N ILE A 116 -0.18 -5.57 -7.17
CA ILE A 116 1.24 -5.28 -6.89
C ILE A 116 1.77 -4.30 -7.95
N GLU A 117 1.66 -4.66 -9.23
CA GLU A 117 2.11 -3.82 -10.35
C GLU A 117 1.41 -2.45 -10.35
N SER A 118 0.11 -2.41 -10.00
CA SER A 118 -0.62 -1.14 -9.92
C SER A 118 -0.12 -0.24 -8.79
N LEU A 119 0.20 -0.81 -7.64
CA LEU A 119 0.74 -0.06 -6.50
C LEU A 119 2.17 0.41 -6.78
N GLU A 120 3.01 -0.45 -7.33
CA GLU A 120 4.37 -0.13 -7.78
C GLU A 120 4.36 1.01 -8.80
N ASN A 121 3.58 0.88 -9.88
CA ASN A 121 3.46 1.92 -10.90
C ASN A 121 2.93 3.24 -10.33
N TYR A 122 2.04 3.22 -9.34
CA TYR A 122 1.62 4.44 -8.64
C TYR A 122 2.77 5.06 -7.84
N GLY A 123 3.54 4.23 -7.12
CA GLY A 123 4.74 4.64 -6.41
C GLY A 123 5.74 5.34 -7.32
N GLU A 124 6.02 4.77 -8.50
CA GLU A 124 6.93 5.36 -9.48
C GLU A 124 6.38 6.63 -10.12
N THR A 125 5.20 6.54 -10.72
CA THR A 125 4.71 7.58 -11.63
C THR A 125 4.07 8.76 -10.90
N VAL A 126 3.51 8.54 -9.70
CA VAL A 126 2.81 9.56 -8.91
C VAL A 126 3.64 9.99 -7.71
N CYS A 127 4.19 9.04 -6.95
CA CYS A 127 4.97 9.36 -5.75
C CYS A 127 6.46 9.62 -6.04
N GLY A 128 6.97 9.25 -7.23
CA GLY A 128 8.36 9.47 -7.61
C GLY A 128 9.35 8.55 -6.87
N ILE A 129 8.91 7.37 -6.44
CA ILE A 129 9.78 6.34 -5.87
C ILE A 129 10.56 5.70 -7.01
N ASP A 130 11.87 5.56 -6.86
CA ASP A 130 12.70 4.78 -7.78
C ASP A 130 12.94 3.40 -7.18
N PHE A 131 12.24 2.38 -7.69
CA PHE A 131 12.42 1.00 -7.24
C PHE A 131 13.63 0.32 -7.91
N ASP A 132 14.23 0.93 -8.94
CA ASP A 132 15.43 0.44 -9.63
C ASP A 132 16.74 0.88 -8.93
N GLU A 133 16.70 1.89 -8.04
CA GLU A 133 17.81 2.20 -7.14
C GLU A 133 18.02 1.03 -6.17
N GLU A 134 19.07 0.21 -6.41
CA GLU A 134 19.40 -1.04 -5.69
C GLU A 134 18.74 -1.18 -4.32
N SER A 135 17.54 -1.77 -4.29
CA SER A 135 16.94 -2.23 -3.04
C SER A 135 17.92 -3.23 -2.43
N PRO A 136 18.36 -3.06 -1.17
CA PRO A 136 19.28 -3.98 -0.53
C PRO A 136 18.61 -5.35 -0.53
N LEU A 137 19.04 -6.22 -1.45
CA LEU A 137 18.55 -7.60 -1.51
C LEU A 137 18.68 -8.18 -0.10
N PRO A 138 17.63 -8.82 0.45
CA PRO A 138 17.73 -9.46 1.75
C PRO A 138 18.90 -10.44 1.70
N THR A 139 19.95 -10.13 2.47
CA THR A 139 21.20 -10.91 2.49
C THR A 139 21.04 -12.27 3.16
N SER A 140 19.84 -12.60 3.65
CA SER A 140 19.53 -13.95 4.09
C SER A 140 19.24 -14.81 2.86
N GLU A 141 20.18 -15.69 2.53
CA GLU A 141 19.94 -16.78 1.58
C GLU A 141 18.67 -17.54 2.03
N ILE A 142 17.60 -17.45 1.23
CA ILE A 142 16.46 -18.36 1.36
C ILE A 142 17.02 -19.75 1.00
N PRO A 143 17.06 -20.74 1.92
CA PRO A 143 17.58 -22.05 1.60
C PRO A 143 16.57 -22.78 0.72
N LEU A 144 16.68 -22.59 -0.60
CA LEU A 144 15.99 -23.40 -1.60
C LEU A 144 16.82 -24.66 -1.86
N ASP A 145 16.77 -25.64 -0.95
CA ASP A 145 17.20 -26.99 -1.29
C ASP A 145 16.05 -27.70 -2.04
N LEU A 146 16.02 -27.51 -3.36
CA LEU A 146 15.03 -28.08 -4.28
C LEU A 146 15.40 -29.48 -4.80
N ASN A 147 16.24 -30.24 -4.08
CA ASN A 147 16.57 -31.62 -4.45
C ASN A 147 16.02 -32.63 -3.43
N ASN A 148 14.78 -33.08 -3.63
CA ASN A 148 14.33 -34.42 -3.23
C ASN A 148 13.23 -34.94 -4.16
#